data_AF-A0A9P5WN54-F1
#
_entry.id   AF-A0A9P5WN54-F1
#
_cell.length_a   1.000
_cell.length_b   1.000
_cell.length_c   1.000
_cell.angle_alpha   90.00
_cell.angle_beta   90.00
_cell.angle_gamma   90.00
#
_symmetry.space_group_name_H-M   'P 1'
#
loop_
_entity.id
_entity.type
_entity.pdbx_description
1 polymer ?
#
loop_
_entity_poly.entity_id
_entity_poly.type
_entity_poly.pdbx_seq_one_letter_code
_entity_poly.pdbx_strand_id
1 'polypeptide(L)'
;MASKETTKQEPPEVAEFQKELYSLFDSRAASASKIDRLTKLAIKAAKYYKNIVYHLEKFITRCVPEYKLTGLYVLDSICRTSQSVKTKSSSGTFSGSEYVSRIERNIEALFAEFCKVQEDKEK
;
A
#
# COMPACT_ATOMS: atom_id res chain seq x y z
N MET A 1 24.60 15.28 4.54
CA MET A 1 25.26 14.08 3.98
C MET A 1 24.18 13.04 3.72
N ALA A 2 23.84 12.80 2.45
CA ALA A 2 22.78 11.88 2.07
C ALA A 2 23.32 10.44 2.11
N SER A 3 22.84 9.66 3.07
CA SER A 3 23.13 8.23 3.15
C SER A 3 22.62 7.54 1.89
N LYS A 4 23.53 6.97 1.11
CA LYS A 4 23.21 6.09 -0.01
C LYS A 4 22.56 4.82 0.55
N GLU A 5 21.23 4.73 0.49
CA GLU A 5 20.53 3.44 0.60
C GLU A 5 20.95 2.59 -0.60
N THR A 6 21.69 1.52 -0.33
CA THR A 6 21.95 0.42 -1.27
C THR A 6 20.63 -0.09 -1.83
N THR A 7 20.31 0.29 -3.06
CA THR A 7 19.07 -0.08 -3.74
C THR A 7 19.15 -1.55 -4.13
N LYS A 8 18.68 -2.44 -3.27
CA LYS A 8 18.34 -3.80 -3.68
C LYS A 8 17.23 -3.66 -4.73
N GLN A 9 17.52 -3.99 -5.98
CA GLN A 9 16.58 -3.82 -7.08
C GLN A 9 15.29 -4.56 -6.75
N GLU A 10 14.21 -3.81 -6.55
CA GLU A 10 12.91 -4.41 -6.23
C GLU A 10 12.38 -5.18 -7.43
N PRO A 11 11.62 -6.26 -7.20
CA PRO A 11 10.98 -7.00 -8.28
C PRO A 11 10.13 -6.06 -9.16
N PRO A 12 10.09 -6.26 -10.49
CA PRO A 12 9.35 -5.39 -11.40
C PRO A 12 7.89 -5.16 -10.99
N GLU A 13 7.22 -6.19 -10.46
CA GLU A 13 5.82 -6.11 -10.03
C GLU A 13 5.65 -5.22 -8.78
N VAL A 14 6.64 -5.19 -7.88
CA VAL A 14 6.64 -4.32 -6.70
C VAL A 14 6.93 -2.87 -7.13
N ALA A 15 7.90 -2.67 -8.01
CA ALA A 15 8.23 -1.36 -8.55
C ALA A 15 7.05 -0.74 -9.33
N GLU A 16 6.30 -1.56 -10.09
CA GLU A 16 5.08 -1.15 -10.79
C GLU A 16 4.00 -0.68 -9.80
N PHE A 17 3.74 -1.45 -8.75
CA PHE A 17 2.82 -1.05 -7.68
C PHE A 17 3.25 0.25 -7.00
N GLN A 18 4.54 0.35 -6.63
CA GLN A 18 5.09 1.52 -5.96
C GLN A 18 4.94 2.78 -6.82
N LYS A 19 5.25 2.69 -8.12
CA LYS A 19 5.08 3.80 -9.06
C LYS A 19 3.62 4.24 -9.14
N GLU A 20 2.68 3.30 -9.26
CA GLU A 20 1.26 3.62 -9.30
C GLU A 20 0.80 4.25 -7.99
N LEU A 21 1.30 3.77 -6.84
CA LEU A 21 0.94 4.28 -5.52
C LEU A 21 1.34 5.75 -5.37
N TYR A 22 2.53 6.12 -5.82
CA TYR A 22 2.98 7.51 -5.77
C TYR A 22 2.29 8.42 -6.78
N SER A 23 1.77 7.88 -7.88
CA SER A 23 0.93 8.67 -8.81
C SER A 23 -0.38 9.15 -8.17
N LEU A 24 -0.75 8.66 -6.98
CA LEU A 24 -1.88 9.21 -6.22
C LEU A 24 -1.67 10.69 -5.85
N PHE A 25 -0.43 11.17 -5.79
CA PHE A 25 -0.13 12.58 -5.54
C PHE A 25 -0.46 13.50 -6.72
N ASP A 26 -0.67 12.95 -7.92
CA ASP A 26 -1.01 13.76 -9.10
C ASP A 26 -2.45 14.30 -9.04
N SER A 27 -3.30 13.76 -8.16
CA SER A 27 -4.70 14.15 -8.03
C SER A 27 -5.16 14.14 -6.58
N ARG A 28 -5.79 15.24 -6.12
CA ARG A 28 -6.27 15.39 -4.73
C ARG A 28 -7.21 14.27 -4.26
N ALA A 29 -7.99 13.69 -5.17
CA ALA A 29 -8.86 12.56 -4.90
C ALA A 29 -8.55 11.43 -5.89
N ALA A 30 -8.32 10.23 -5.38
CA ALA A 30 -8.16 9.06 -6.23
C ALA A 30 -9.51 8.64 -6.82
N SER A 31 -9.54 8.47 -8.15
CA SER A 31 -10.68 7.84 -8.81
C SER A 31 -10.80 6.37 -8.44
N ALA A 32 -12.02 5.83 -8.46
CA ALA A 32 -12.28 4.40 -8.22
C ALA A 32 -11.45 3.47 -9.14
N SER A 33 -11.23 3.86 -10.40
CA SER A 33 -10.40 3.12 -11.35
C SER A 33 -8.92 3.03 -10.94
N LYS A 34 -8.40 4.07 -10.28
CA LYS A 34 -7.01 4.12 -9.80
C LYS A 34 -6.82 3.22 -8.58
N ILE A 35 -7.81 3.20 -7.68
CA ILE A 35 -7.85 2.25 -6.56
C ILE A 35 -7.92 0.82 -7.08
N ASP A 36 -8.83 0.52 -8.03
CA ASP A 36 -8.95 -0.81 -8.65
C ASP A 36 -7.64 -1.25 -9.34
N ARG A 37 -6.96 -0.33 -10.04
CA ARG A 37 -5.65 -0.60 -10.64
C ARG A 37 -4.60 -0.96 -9.60
N LEU A 38 -4.50 -0.19 -8.51
CA LEU A 38 -3.58 -0.50 -7.41
C LEU A 38 -3.86 -1.87 -6.79
N THR A 39 -5.14 -2.18 -6.58
CA THR A 39 -5.58 -3.48 -6.07
C THR A 39 -5.15 -4.61 -6.99
N LYS A 40 -5.38 -4.49 -8.30
CA LYS A 40 -4.94 -5.50 -9.29
C LYS A 40 -3.42 -5.69 -9.29
N LEU A 41 -2.64 -4.61 -9.18
CA LEU A 41 -1.18 -4.67 -9.07
C LEU A 41 -0.73 -5.38 -7.79
N ALA A 42 -1.37 -5.10 -6.65
CA ALA A 42 -1.11 -5.77 -5.39
C ALA A 42 -1.43 -7.28 -5.44
N ILE A 43 -2.54 -7.67 -6.08
CA ILE A 43 -2.88 -9.10 -6.28
C ILE A 43 -1.88 -9.78 -7.21
N LYS A 44 -1.50 -9.14 -8.33
CA LYS A 44 -0.46 -9.65 -9.24
C LYS A 44 0.88 -9.85 -8.52
N ALA A 45 1.22 -8.96 -7.61
CA ALA A 45 2.44 -9.01 -6.80
C ALA A 45 2.26 -9.76 -5.45
N ALA A 46 1.22 -10.59 -5.28
CA ALA A 46 0.89 -11.25 -4.00
C ALA A 46 2.05 -12.04 -3.38
N LYS A 47 2.93 -12.65 -4.19
CA LYS A 47 4.16 -13.32 -3.71
C LYS A 47 5.10 -12.38 -2.92
N TYR A 48 4.97 -11.07 -3.12
CA TYR A 48 5.73 -10.01 -2.46
C TYR A 48 4.85 -9.17 -1.51
N TYR A 49 3.77 -9.73 -0.94
CA TYR A 49 2.83 -9.02 -0.09
C TYR A 49 3.50 -8.16 1.00
N LYS A 50 4.62 -8.62 1.59
CA LYS A 50 5.38 -7.85 2.58
C LYS A 50 5.91 -6.52 2.03
N ASN A 51 6.43 -6.51 0.81
CA ASN A 51 6.93 -5.30 0.15
C ASN A 51 5.77 -4.37 -0.23
N ILE A 52 4.65 -4.93 -0.70
CA ILE A 52 3.44 -4.17 -1.02
C ILE A 52 2.91 -3.46 0.22
N VAL A 53 2.76 -4.18 1.33
CA VAL A 53 2.31 -3.58 2.61
C VAL A 53 3.32 -2.56 3.11
N TYR A 54 4.62 -2.83 3.04
CA TYR A 54 5.66 -1.87 3.42
C TYR A 54 5.55 -0.54 2.66
N HIS A 55 5.37 -0.58 1.33
CA HIS A 55 5.22 0.63 0.53
C HIS A 55 3.94 1.39 0.85
N LEU A 56 2.86 0.66 1.12
CA LEU A 56 1.58 1.26 1.52
C LEU A 56 1.67 1.93 2.90
N GLU A 57 2.26 1.25 3.88
CA GLU A 57 2.54 1.80 5.21
C GLU A 57 3.42 3.06 5.10
N LYS A 58 4.50 3.00 4.31
CA LYS A 58 5.38 4.14 4.07
C LYS A 58 4.66 5.31 3.42
N PHE A 59 3.77 5.05 2.46
CA PHE A 59 2.92 6.08 1.86
C PHE A 59 2.05 6.74 2.92
N ILE A 60 1.33 5.95 3.74
CA ILE A 60 0.44 6.46 4.80
C ILE A 60 1.23 7.26 5.85
N THR A 61 2.41 6.83 6.26
CA THR A 61 3.24 7.55 7.23
C THR A 61 3.75 8.89 6.67
N ARG A 62 4.06 8.97 5.38
CA ARG A 62 4.73 10.13 4.78
C ARG A 62 3.79 11.11 4.08
N CYS A 63 2.58 10.70 3.72
CA CYS A 63 1.66 11.56 3.00
C CYS A 63 1.07 12.65 3.91
N VAL A 64 0.72 13.78 3.30
CA VAL A 64 -0.03 14.87 3.96
C VAL A 64 -1.48 14.43 4.25
N PRO A 65 -2.18 15.07 5.20
CA PRO A 65 -3.51 14.65 5.66
C PRO A 65 -4.53 14.36 4.56
N GLU A 66 -4.51 15.10 3.46
CA GLU A 66 -5.44 14.98 2.33
C GLU A 66 -5.39 13.61 1.65
N TYR A 67 -4.25 12.91 1.71
CA TYR A 67 -4.07 11.60 1.08
C TYR A 67 -4.29 10.43 2.05
N LYS A 68 -4.50 10.69 3.34
CA LYS A 68 -4.72 9.65 4.37
C LYS A 68 -5.95 8.81 4.04
N LEU A 69 -7.06 9.47 3.70
CA LEU A 69 -8.30 8.79 3.32
C LEU A 69 -8.12 7.94 2.06
N THR A 70 -7.39 8.46 1.08
CA THR A 70 -7.05 7.70 -0.14
C THR A 70 -6.21 6.47 0.18
N GLY A 71 -5.21 6.60 1.06
CA GLY A 71 -4.40 5.46 1.52
C GLY A 71 -5.24 4.39 2.21
N LEU A 72 -6.23 4.80 3.01
CA LEU A 72 -7.17 3.88 3.66
C LEU A 72 -8.04 3.14 2.63
N TYR A 73 -8.53 3.82 1.58
CA TYR A 73 -9.31 3.17 0.52
C TYR A 73 -8.51 2.13 -0.26
N VAL A 74 -7.23 2.39 -0.53
CA VAL A 74 -6.33 1.43 -1.17
C VAL A 74 -6.11 0.22 -0.27
N LEU A 75 -5.85 0.45 1.02
CA LEU A 75 -5.68 -0.62 2.00
C LEU A 75 -6.91 -1.53 2.09
N ASP A 76 -8.10 -0.93 2.25
CA ASP A 76 -9.37 -1.66 2.32
C ASP A 76 -9.61 -2.48 1.05
N SER A 77 -9.41 -1.88 -0.12
CA SER A 77 -9.63 -2.56 -1.40
C SER A 77 -8.69 -3.77 -1.55
N ILE A 78 -7.41 -3.65 -1.18
CA ILE A 78 -6.46 -4.77 -1.21
C ILE A 78 -6.92 -5.88 -0.27
N CYS A 79 -7.27 -5.57 0.98
CA CYS A 79 -7.71 -6.56 1.97
C CYS A 79 -8.97 -7.32 1.54
N ARG A 80 -9.96 -6.63 0.96
CA ARG A 80 -11.20 -7.26 0.50
C ARG A 80 -10.96 -8.13 -0.73
N THR A 81 -10.24 -7.61 -1.72
CA THR A 81 -10.01 -8.35 -2.97
C THR A 81 -9.06 -9.52 -2.76
N SER A 82 -8.03 -9.40 -1.90
CA SER A 82 -7.07 -10.48 -1.68
C SER A 82 -7.75 -11.75 -1.16
N GLN A 83 -8.70 -11.62 -0.23
CA GLN A 83 -9.43 -12.74 0.35
C GLN A 83 -10.41 -13.41 -0.63
N SER A 84 -10.89 -12.67 -1.64
CA SER A 84 -11.73 -13.22 -2.69
C SER A 84 -10.91 -14.06 -3.70
N VAL A 85 -9.62 -13.75 -3.84
CA VAL A 85 -8.73 -14.39 -4.81
C VAL A 85 -8.08 -15.64 -4.21
N LYS A 86 -8.52 -16.82 -4.67
CA LYS A 86 -7.85 -18.09 -4.39
C LYS A 86 -6.82 -18.38 -5.48
N THR A 87 -5.54 -18.16 -5.21
CA THR A 87 -4.46 -18.47 -6.19
C THR A 87 -3.59 -19.61 -5.68
N LYS A 88 -3.42 -20.64 -6.51
CA LYS A 88 -2.45 -21.72 -6.26
C LYS A 88 -1.06 -21.14 -6.56
N SER A 89 -0.19 -21.02 -5.55
CA SER A 89 1.21 -20.64 -5.73
C SER A 89 2.10 -21.88 -5.56
N SER A 90 3.28 -21.85 -6.19
CA SER A 90 4.28 -22.92 -6.14
C SER A 90 4.88 -23.13 -4.74
N SER A 91 4.72 -22.17 -3.82
CA SER A 91 5.17 -22.26 -2.42
C SER A 91 4.04 -22.50 -1.40
N GLY A 92 2.85 -22.85 -1.86
CA GLY A 92 1.63 -22.98 -1.03
C GLY A 92 0.46 -22.19 -1.62
N THR A 93 -0.74 -22.37 -1.06
CA THR A 93 -1.92 -21.63 -1.51
C THR A 93 -1.87 -20.21 -0.93
N PHE A 94 -1.70 -19.19 -1.78
CA PHE A 94 -1.93 -17.81 -1.36
C PHE A 94 -3.44 -17.62 -1.24
N SER A 95 -3.88 -17.33 -0.01
CA SER A 95 -5.30 -17.22 0.32
C SER A 95 -5.75 -15.76 0.46
N GLY A 96 -4.81 -14.81 0.35
CA GLY A 96 -5.06 -13.41 0.60
C GLY A 96 -5.05 -13.02 2.08
N SER A 97 -5.14 -14.01 2.98
CA SER A 97 -5.05 -13.81 4.43
C SER A 97 -3.70 -13.24 4.85
N GLU A 98 -2.64 -13.44 4.06
CA GLU A 98 -1.31 -12.91 4.31
C GLU A 98 -1.27 -11.38 4.33
N TYR A 99 -2.08 -10.71 3.49
CA TYR A 99 -2.24 -9.24 3.54
C TYR A 99 -2.93 -8.82 4.84
N VAL A 100 -4.07 -9.45 5.14
CA VAL A 100 -4.88 -9.14 6.31
C VAL A 100 -4.08 -9.35 7.60
N SER A 101 -3.49 -10.54 7.79
CA SER A 101 -2.69 -10.85 8.98
C SER A 101 -1.44 -10.00 9.12
N ARG A 102 -0.93 -9.40 8.05
CA ARG A 102 0.19 -8.45 8.13
C ARG A 102 -0.29 -7.08 8.60
N ILE A 103 -1.42 -6.61 8.06
CA ILE A 103 -2.01 -5.32 8.40
C ILE A 103 -2.55 -5.34 9.83
N GLU A 104 -3.23 -6.41 10.26
CA GLU A 104 -3.74 -6.58 11.62
C GLU A 104 -2.63 -6.47 12.68
N ARG A 105 -1.44 -7.03 12.39
CA ARG A 105 -0.28 -6.93 13.30
C ARG A 105 0.21 -5.50 13.52
N ASN A 106 -0.12 -4.58 12.61
CA ASN A 106 0.35 -3.20 12.64
C ASN A 106 -0.81 -2.19 12.67
N ILE A 107 -2.04 -2.66 12.91
CA ILE A 107 -3.26 -1.86 12.71
C ILE A 107 -3.31 -0.65 13.65
N GLU A 108 -2.89 -0.82 14.90
CA GLU A 108 -2.87 0.27 15.88
C GLU A 108 -1.90 1.38 15.47
N ALA A 109 -0.68 1.02 15.05
CA ALA A 109 0.30 1.98 14.56
C ALA A 109 -0.19 2.67 13.28
N LEU A 110 -0.83 1.93 12.37
CA LEU A 110 -1.35 2.48 11.13
C LEU A 110 -2.49 3.46 11.36
N PHE A 111 -3.41 3.15 12.28
CA PHE A 111 -4.48 4.06 12.69
C PHE A 111 -3.94 5.29 13.42
N ALA A 112 -2.90 5.15 14.23
CA ALA A 112 -2.20 6.30 14.77
C ALA A 112 -1.66 7.21 13.64
N GLU A 113 -1.10 6.65 12.57
CA GLU A 113 -0.67 7.44 11.40
C GLU A 113 -1.83 8.08 10.62
N PHE A 114 -2.99 7.41 10.52
CA PHE A 114 -4.18 7.99 9.90
C PHE A 114 -4.76 9.16 10.70
N CYS A 115 -4.70 9.09 12.03
CA CYS A 115 -5.21 10.12 12.93
C CYS A 115 -4.25 11.32 13.08
N LYS A 116 -3.02 11.24 12.55
CA LYS A 116 -2.11 12.39 12.53
C LYS A 116 -2.62 13.43 11.53
N VAL A 117 -3.44 14.35 12.04
CA VAL A 117 -3.67 15.65 11.42
C VAL A 117 -2.39 16.45 11.64
N GLN A 118 -1.58 16.62 10.59
CA GLN A 118 -0.61 17.71 10.60
C GLN A 118 -1.45 18.96 10.34
N GLU A 119 -1.70 19.76 11.37
CA GLU A 119 -2.14 21.13 11.15
C GLU A 119 -1.09 21.78 10.25
N ASP A 120 -1.51 22.25 9.08
CA ASP A 120 -0.65 23.07 8.24
C ASP A 120 -0.16 24.23 9.09
N LYS A 121 1.15 24.26 9.36
CA LYS A 121 1.77 25.53 9.72
C LYS A 121 1.68 26.38 8.47
N GLU A 122 0.60 27.17 8.37
CA GLU A 122 0.49 28.27 7.42
C GLU A 122 1.85 28.99 7.38
N LYS A 123 2.45 29.00 6.18
CA LYS A 123 3.63 29.80 5.85
C LYS A 123 3.19 31.00 5.05
#